data_AF-A0A2V2UEY2-F1
#
_entry.id   AF-A0A2V2UEY2-F1
#
_cell.length_a   1.000
_cell.length_b   1.000
_cell.length_c   1.000
_cell.angle_alpha   90.00
_cell.angle_beta   90.00
_cell.angle_gamma   90.00
#
_symmetry.space_group_name_H-M   'P 1'
#
loop_
_entity.id
_entity.type
_entity.pdbx_description
1 polymer ?
#
loop_
_entity_poly.entity_id
_entity_poly.type
_entity_poly.pdbx_seq_one_letter_code
_entity_poly.pdbx_strand_id
1 'polypeptide(L)'
;MIKVKVATGLLVASLILLMIYGADVAVSSSGVGPPSHSGFLPINKAARGGVFGGGAVIMSIIGFVITRRDPSRVIVMLLIINGGIIIAGMIILIAEGSGTTRNATITIGSTIGTGIVLVGLGIAKVKSDRALIERKH
;
A
#
# COMPACT_ATOMS: atom_id res chain seq x y z
N MET A 1 -20.76 -7.35 -11.16
CA MET A 1 -20.95 -7.10 -9.71
C MET A 1 -20.04 -7.97 -8.81
N ILE A 2 -19.95 -9.28 -9.02
CA ILE A 2 -19.11 -10.17 -8.18
C ILE A 2 -17.63 -9.78 -8.18
N LYS A 3 -17.05 -9.49 -9.36
CA LYS A 3 -15.65 -9.06 -9.52
C LYS A 3 -15.30 -7.81 -8.70
N VAL A 4 -16.21 -6.82 -8.71
CA VAL A 4 -16.06 -5.58 -7.94
C VAL A 4 -16.07 -5.86 -6.44
N LYS A 5 -17.00 -6.69 -5.95
CA LYS A 5 -17.05 -7.07 -4.52
C LYS A 5 -15.77 -7.78 -4.07
N VAL A 6 -15.28 -8.73 -4.86
CA VAL A 6 -14.05 -9.48 -4.56
C VAL A 6 -12.85 -8.54 -4.50
N ALA A 7 -12.68 -7.66 -5.50
CA ALA A 7 -11.58 -6.71 -5.52
C ALA A 7 -11.65 -5.66 -4.42
N THR A 8 -12.86 -5.18 -4.08
CA THR A 8 -13.05 -4.30 -2.92
C THR A 8 -12.62 -5.01 -1.63
N GLY A 9 -13.03 -6.26 -1.42
CA GLY A 9 -12.58 -7.05 -0.27
C GLY A 9 -11.06 -7.19 -0.22
N LEU A 10 -10.43 -7.44 -1.37
CA LEU A 10 -8.97 -7.57 -1.47
C LEU A 10 -8.23 -6.26 -1.14
N LEU A 11 -8.75 -5.13 -1.62
CA LEU A 11 -8.20 -3.80 -1.36
C LEU A 11 -8.40 -3.35 0.09
N VAL A 12 -9.53 -3.73 0.71
CA VAL A 12 -9.78 -3.48 2.13
C VAL A 12 -8.87 -4.36 3.00
N ALA A 13 -8.69 -5.64 2.66
CA ALA A 13 -7.73 -6.50 3.34
C ALA A 13 -6.31 -5.94 3.23
N SER A 14 -5.91 -5.50 2.03
CA SER A 14 -4.65 -4.78 1.80
C SER A 14 -4.51 -3.55 2.69
N LEU A 15 -5.56 -2.74 2.83
CA LEU A 15 -5.55 -1.54 3.67
C LEU A 15 -5.34 -1.90 5.14
N ILE A 16 -6.00 -2.95 5.63
CA ILE A 16 -5.85 -3.45 7.00
C ILE A 16 -4.41 -3.94 7.23
N LEU A 17 -3.86 -4.73 6.30
CA LEU A 17 -2.46 -5.19 6.38
C LEU A 17 -1.49 -4.00 6.44
N LEU A 18 -1.73 -2.98 5.62
CA LEU A 18 -0.88 -1.79 5.56
C LEU A 18 -0.97 -0.97 6.86
N MET A 19 -2.17 -0.85 7.46
CA MET A 19 -2.37 -0.21 8.76
C MET A 19 -1.68 -0.97 9.89
N ILE A 20 -1.81 -2.30 9.92
CA ILE A 20 -1.11 -3.15 10.92
C ILE A 20 0.41 -2.96 10.78
N TYR A 21 0.92 -3.00 9.55
CA TYR A 21 2.34 -2.76 9.28
C TYR A 21 2.80 -1.37 9.72
N GLY A 22 2.07 -0.32 9.31
CA GLY A 22 2.40 1.07 9.64
C GLY A 22 2.39 1.31 11.14
N ALA A 23 1.37 0.81 11.85
CA ALA A 23 1.28 0.89 13.30
C ALA A 23 2.44 0.14 13.98
N ASP A 24 2.80 -1.04 13.49
CA ASP A 24 3.91 -1.82 14.07
C ASP A 24 5.25 -1.11 13.92
N VAL A 25 5.50 -0.54 12.73
CA VAL A 25 6.71 0.26 12.48
C VAL A 25 6.74 1.50 13.35
N ALA A 26 5.61 2.19 13.52
CA ALA A 26 5.50 3.36 14.38
C ALA A 26 5.74 3.04 15.87
N VAL A 27 5.22 1.91 16.36
CA VAL A 27 5.48 1.44 17.73
C VAL A 27 6.95 1.05 17.90
N SER A 28 7.54 0.42 16.86
CA SER A 28 8.96 0.07 16.86
C SER A 28 9.89 1.28 16.90
N SER A 29 9.51 2.40 16.29
CA SER A 29 10.31 3.64 16.27
C SER A 29 10.15 4.49 17.52
N SER A 30 9.02 4.38 18.23
CA SER A 30 8.72 5.19 19.43
C SER A 30 9.30 4.64 20.74
N GLY A 31 10.01 3.50 20.71
CA GLY A 31 10.69 2.95 21.90
C GLY A 31 9.75 2.41 22.99
N VAL A 32 8.44 2.38 22.74
CA VAL A 32 7.42 1.80 23.62
C VAL A 32 7.28 0.32 23.29
N GLY A 33 8.20 -0.51 23.78
CA GLY A 33 8.19 -1.96 23.56
C GLY A 33 9.28 -2.70 24.34
N PRO A 34 9.24 -4.05 24.42
CA PRO A 34 10.29 -4.83 25.06
C PRO A 34 11.66 -4.49 24.46
N PRO A 35 12.77 -4.59 25.22
CA PRO A 35 14.12 -4.16 24.80
C PRO A 35 14.68 -4.88 23.56
N SER A 36 13.93 -5.80 22.95
CA SER A 36 14.27 -6.58 21.78
C SER A 36 13.76 -5.97 20.45
N HIS A 37 13.88 -4.67 20.20
CA HIS A 37 14.02 -4.08 18.85
C HIS A 37 12.96 -4.46 17.78
N SER A 38 11.81 -4.96 18.20
CA SER A 38 10.80 -5.59 17.36
C SER A 38 9.46 -5.01 17.79
N GLY A 39 8.67 -4.51 16.86
CA GLY A 39 7.31 -4.04 17.12
C GLY A 39 6.41 -5.12 17.74
N PHE A 40 5.11 -4.86 17.80
CA PHE A 40 4.18 -5.83 18.40
C PHE A 40 4.09 -7.15 17.62
N LEU A 41 4.48 -7.17 16.34
CA LEU A 41 4.61 -8.40 15.56
C LEU A 41 5.95 -9.10 15.88
N PRO A 42 5.94 -10.35 16.42
CA PRO A 42 7.13 -11.10 16.82
C PRO A 42 7.84 -11.75 15.63
N ILE A 43 8.10 -10.96 14.59
CA ILE A 43 8.75 -11.36 13.35
C ILE A 43 9.83 -10.34 12.98
N ASN A 44 10.82 -10.79 12.21
CA ASN A 44 11.93 -9.94 11.76
C ASN A 44 11.40 -8.75 10.93
N LYS A 45 12.04 -7.57 11.06
CA LYS A 45 11.69 -6.32 10.33
C LYS A 45 11.56 -6.53 8.82
N ALA A 46 12.48 -7.27 8.21
CA ALA A 46 12.43 -7.56 6.77
C ALA A 46 11.22 -8.43 6.38
N ALA A 47 10.93 -9.45 7.19
CA ALA A 47 9.78 -10.33 6.97
C ALA A 47 8.45 -9.58 7.12
N ARG A 48 8.35 -8.71 8.13
CA ARG A 48 7.14 -7.89 8.34
C ARG A 48 6.87 -6.97 7.15
N GLY A 49 7.89 -6.27 6.65
CA GLY A 49 7.77 -5.36 5.52
C GLY A 49 7.39 -6.08 4.23
N GLY A 50 7.96 -7.27 3.99
CA GLY A 50 7.62 -8.08 2.82
C GLY A 50 6.20 -8.64 2.88
N VAL A 51 5.80 -9.25 4.00
CA VAL A 51 4.49 -9.91 4.13
C VAL A 51 3.36 -8.91 4.23
N PHE A 52 3.46 -7.92 5.12
CA PHE A 52 2.36 -6.99 5.37
C PHE A 52 2.40 -5.80 4.42
N GLY A 53 3.58 -5.20 4.19
CA GLY A 53 3.74 -4.11 3.22
C GLY A 53 3.67 -4.60 1.77
N GLY A 54 4.59 -5.47 1.38
CA GLY A 54 4.66 -6.03 0.03
C GLY A 54 3.41 -6.83 -0.36
N GLY A 55 2.88 -7.65 0.56
CA GLY A 55 1.63 -8.39 0.35
C GLY A 55 0.43 -7.48 0.11
N ALA A 56 0.33 -6.36 0.84
CA ALA A 56 -0.70 -5.35 0.61
C ALA A 56 -0.59 -4.73 -0.81
N VAL A 57 0.62 -4.39 -1.26
CA VAL A 57 0.84 -3.87 -2.61
C VAL A 57 0.38 -4.87 -3.67
N ILE A 58 0.77 -6.13 -3.54
CA ILE A 58 0.38 -7.19 -4.49
C ILE A 58 -1.14 -7.37 -4.51
N MET A 59 -1.80 -7.43 -3.35
CA MET A 59 -3.26 -7.50 -3.26
C MET A 59 -3.94 -6.30 -3.93
N SER A 60 -3.40 -5.09 -3.75
CA SER A 60 -3.91 -3.89 -4.38
C SER A 60 -3.82 -3.95 -5.91
N ILE A 61 -2.69 -4.42 -6.44
CA ILE A 61 -2.49 -4.60 -7.89
C ILE A 61 -3.46 -5.66 -8.44
N ILE A 62 -3.62 -6.80 -7.75
CA ILE A 62 -4.56 -7.85 -8.16
C ILE A 62 -6.00 -7.31 -8.18
N GLY A 63 -6.40 -6.54 -7.17
CA GLY A 63 -7.72 -5.90 -7.11
C GLY A 63 -7.97 -4.96 -8.29
N PHE A 64 -6.96 -4.17 -8.69
CA PHE A 64 -7.02 -3.34 -9.89
C PHE A 64 -7.19 -4.20 -11.16
N VAL A 65 -6.37 -5.23 -11.35
CA VAL A 65 -6.39 -6.08 -12.56
C VAL A 65 -7.74 -6.77 -12.73
N ILE A 66 -8.30 -7.33 -11.65
CA ILE A 66 -9.60 -8.03 -11.67
C ILE A 66 -10.73 -7.10 -12.14
N THR A 67 -10.65 -5.82 -11.80
CA THR A 67 -11.70 -4.82 -12.07
C THR A 67 -11.34 -3.84 -13.16
N ARG A 68 -10.33 -4.14 -13.97
CA ARG A 68 -9.91 -3.28 -15.08
C ARG A 68 -11.04 -3.04 -16.11
N ARG A 69 -12.00 -3.95 -16.21
CA ARG A 69 -13.16 -3.87 -17.11
C ARG A 69 -14.46 -3.46 -16.42
N ASP A 70 -14.44 -3.30 -15.11
CA ASP A 70 -15.62 -2.96 -14.30
C ASP A 70 -15.40 -1.59 -13.63
N PRO A 71 -16.15 -0.56 -14.02
CA PRO A 71 -15.98 0.76 -13.44
C PRO A 71 -16.41 0.79 -11.97
N SER A 72 -15.56 1.35 -11.10
CA SER A 72 -15.85 1.46 -9.66
C SER A 72 -15.03 2.57 -9.00
N ARG A 73 -15.73 3.61 -8.52
CA ARG A 73 -15.11 4.71 -7.76
C ARG A 73 -14.49 4.25 -6.44
N VAL A 74 -15.07 3.22 -5.80
CA VAL A 74 -14.55 2.69 -4.53
C VAL A 74 -13.15 2.09 -4.71
N ILE A 75 -12.94 1.38 -5.81
CA ILE A 75 -11.65 0.74 -6.12
C ILE A 75 -10.58 1.78 -6.43
N VAL A 76 -10.93 2.80 -7.21
CA VAL A 76 -10.05 3.96 -7.46
C VAL A 76 -9.60 4.58 -6.14
N MET A 77 -10.55 4.88 -5.25
CA MET A 77 -10.27 5.54 -3.99
C MET A 77 -9.36 4.70 -3.10
N LEU A 78 -9.64 3.39 -3.00
CA LEU A 78 -8.82 2.45 -2.22
C LEU A 78 -7.38 2.34 -2.74
N LEU A 79 -7.17 2.33 -4.06
CA LEU A 79 -5.82 2.30 -4.66
C LEU A 79 -5.02 3.56 -4.31
N ILE A 80 -5.66 4.72 -4.39
CA ILE A 80 -5.03 6.00 -4.06
C ILE A 80 -4.71 6.06 -2.57
N ILE A 81 -5.62 5.61 -1.70
CA ILE A 81 -5.39 5.58 -0.24
C ILE A 81 -4.24 4.63 0.10
N ASN A 82 -4.24 3.40 -0.43
CA ASN A 82 -3.17 2.43 -0.17
C ASN A 82 -1.80 2.97 -0.64
N GLY A 83 -1.75 3.51 -1.86
CA GLY A 83 -0.52 4.13 -2.38
C GLY A 83 -0.08 5.35 -1.57
N GLY A 84 -1.03 6.20 -1.15
CA GLY A 84 -0.76 7.38 -0.34
C GLY A 84 -0.21 7.06 1.04
N ILE A 85 -0.77 6.05 1.73
CA ILE A 85 -0.27 5.60 3.05
C ILE A 85 1.16 5.08 2.93
N ILE A 86 1.49 4.31 1.88
CA ILE A 86 2.86 3.84 1.64
C ILE A 86 3.84 5.02 1.50
N ILE A 87 3.48 6.00 0.68
CA ILE A 87 4.31 7.20 0.47
C ILE A 87 4.47 7.97 1.79
N ALA A 88 3.38 8.21 2.50
CA ALA A 88 3.39 8.92 3.78
C ALA A 88 4.27 8.21 4.83
N GLY A 89 4.15 6.90 4.96
CA GLY A 89 4.97 6.11 5.88
C GLY A 89 6.47 6.20 5.56
N MET A 90 6.84 6.22 4.27
CA MET A 90 8.23 6.39 3.86
C MET A 90 8.76 7.81 4.10
N ILE A 91 7.93 8.85 3.92
CA ILE A 91 8.30 10.23 4.25
C ILE A 91 8.59 10.38 5.74
N ILE A 92 7.78 9.76 6.61
CA ILE A 92 8.00 9.75 8.06
C ILE A 92 9.34 9.07 8.39
N LEU A 93 9.62 7.90 7.81
CA LEU A 93 10.90 7.21 8.00
C LEU A 93 12.12 8.03 7.56
N ILE A 94 12.00 8.80 6.48
CA ILE A 94 13.04 9.74 6.04
C ILE A 94 13.24 10.85 7.09
N ALA A 95 12.14 11.43 7.60
CA ALA A 95 12.18 12.48 8.61
C ALA A 95 12.81 12.01 9.93
N GLU A 96 12.65 10.74 10.28
CA GLU A 96 13.30 10.10 11.45
C GLU A 96 14.79 9.77 11.22
N GLY A 97 15.38 10.09 10.06
CA GLY A 97 16.81 9.89 9.79
C GLY A 97 17.18 8.48 9.32
N SER A 98 16.21 7.64 8.94
CA SER A 98 16.44 6.27 8.48
C SER A 98 17.16 6.17 7.12
N GLY A 99 17.34 7.30 6.40
CA GLY A 99 17.92 7.37 5.06
C GLY A 99 19.45 7.41 4.99
N THR A 100 20.15 7.25 6.11
CA THR A 100 21.61 7.52 6.23
C THR A 100 22.50 6.47 5.57
N THR A 101 21.98 5.28 5.25
CA THR A 101 22.74 4.23 4.55
C THR A 101 22.23 4.03 3.13
N ARG A 102 23.15 3.74 2.19
CA ARG A 102 22.80 3.50 0.77
C ARG A 102 21.73 2.43 0.59
N ASN A 103 21.79 1.36 1.38
CA ASN A 103 20.82 0.27 1.33
C ASN A 103 19.43 0.71 1.83
N ALA A 104 19.38 1.55 2.87
CA ALA A 104 18.12 2.14 3.33
C ALA A 104 17.54 3.11 2.30
N THR A 105 18.36 3.95 1.67
CA THR A 105 17.91 4.87 0.62
C THR A 105 17.30 4.13 -0.57
N ILE A 106 17.91 3.03 -1.03
CA ILE A 106 17.38 2.21 -2.13
C ILE A 106 16.04 1.58 -1.74
N THR A 107 15.94 1.05 -0.52
CA THR A 107 14.73 0.39 -0.02
C THR A 107 13.57 1.39 0.10
N ILE A 108 13.84 2.57 0.69
CA ILE A 108 12.87 3.67 0.82
C ILE A 108 12.43 4.15 -0.57
N GLY A 109 13.39 4.41 -1.47
CA GLY A 109 13.10 4.86 -2.82
C GLY A 109 12.26 3.85 -3.63
N SER A 110 12.61 2.57 -3.56
CA SER A 110 11.84 1.50 -4.20
C SER A 110 10.41 1.41 -3.64
N THR A 111 10.25 1.53 -2.32
CA THR A 111 8.94 1.46 -1.66
C THR A 111 8.06 2.67 -2.01
N ILE A 112 8.63 3.88 -2.01
CA ILE A 112 7.96 5.09 -2.52
C ILE A 112 7.53 4.88 -3.97
N GLY A 113 8.41 4.30 -4.80
CA GLY A 113 8.11 3.94 -6.18
C GLY A 113 6.87 3.05 -6.30
N THR A 114 6.73 2.02 -5.46
CA THR A 114 5.52 1.19 -5.44
C THR A 114 4.26 1.94 -5.01
N GLY A 115 4.38 2.86 -4.05
CA GLY A 115 3.27 3.74 -3.65
C GLY A 115 2.82 4.65 -4.78
N ILE A 116 3.77 5.26 -5.51
CA ILE A 116 3.49 6.08 -6.70
C ILE A 116 2.80 5.24 -7.78
N VAL A 117 3.25 4.01 -8.00
CA VAL A 117 2.60 3.09 -8.95
C VAL A 117 1.14 2.83 -8.56
N LEU A 118 0.84 2.57 -7.29
CA LEU A 118 -0.53 2.34 -6.83
C LEU A 118 -1.42 3.59 -7.01
N VAL A 119 -0.92 4.78 -6.66
CA VAL A 119 -1.63 6.04 -6.92
C VAL A 119 -1.87 6.22 -8.43
N GLY A 120 -0.83 5.98 -9.23
CA GLY A 120 -0.89 6.02 -10.70
C GLY A 120 -1.92 5.05 -11.28
N LEU A 121 -2.02 3.83 -10.75
CA LEU A 121 -3.05 2.85 -11.13
C LEU A 121 -4.46 3.34 -10.76
N GLY A 122 -4.63 3.98 -9.60
CA GLY A 122 -5.88 4.63 -9.21
C GLY A 122 -6.31 5.71 -10.22
N ILE A 123 -5.39 6.62 -10.57
CA ILE A 123 -5.63 7.69 -11.55
C ILE A 123 -5.90 7.11 -12.95
N ALA A 124 -5.11 6.13 -13.39
CA ALA A 124 -5.30 5.45 -14.66
C ALA A 124 -6.67 4.74 -14.72
N LYS A 125 -7.11 4.16 -13.61
CA LYS A 125 -8.44 3.56 -13.51
C LYS A 125 -9.55 4.58 -13.71
N VAL A 126 -9.44 5.81 -13.18
CA VAL A 126 -10.44 6.87 -13.43
C VAL A 126 -10.62 7.12 -14.93
N LYS A 127 -9.51 7.23 -15.66
CA LYS A 127 -9.54 7.47 -17.12
C LYS A 127 -10.15 6.27 -17.85
N SER A 128 -9.76 5.06 -17.47
CA SER A 128 -10.28 3.82 -18.06
C SER A 128 -11.78 3.65 -17.79
N ASP A 129 -12.23 3.92 -16.58
CA ASP A 129 -13.63 3.79 -16.17
C ASP A 129 -14.51 4.80 -16.92
N ARG A 130 -14.04 6.05 -17.13
CA ARG A 130 -14.74 7.04 -17.95
C ARG A 130 -14.90 6.60 -19.40
N ALA A 131 -13.82 6.14 -20.03
CA ALA A 131 -13.85 5.68 -21.42
C ALA A 131 -14.78 4.46 -21.63
N LEU A 132 -14.92 3.60 -20.61
CA LEU A 132 -15.85 2.46 -20.65
C LEU A 132 -17.32 2.88 -20.54
N ILE A 133 -17.61 3.95 -19.79
CA ILE A 133 -18.96 4.51 -19.66
C ILE A 133 -19.36 5.20 -20.98
N GLU A 134 -18.46 6.00 -21.56
CA GLU A 134 -18.71 6.73 -22.81
C GLU A 134 -18.96 5.79 -24.00
N ARG A 135 -18.28 4.64 -24.08
CA ARG A 135 -18.48 3.66 -25.15
C ARG A 135 -19.79 2.86 -25.06
N LYS A 136 -20.52 2.97 -23.94
CA LYS A 136 -21.81 2.28 -23.74
C LYS A 136 -23.02 3.14 -24.11
N HIS A 137 -22.80 4.43 -24.36
CA HIS A 137 -23.78 5.38 -24.89
C HIS A 137 -23.46 5.68 -26.35
#